data_AF-A0A1M7AXL3-F1
#
_entry.id   AF-A0A1M7AXL3-F1
#
_cell.length_a   1.000
_cell.length_b   1.000
_cell.length_c   1.000
_cell.angle_alpha   90.00
_cell.angle_beta   90.00
_cell.angle_gamma   90.00
#
_symmetry.space_group_name_H-M   'P 1'
#
loop_
_entity.id
_entity.type
_entity.pdbx_description
1 polymer ?
#
loop_
_entity_poly.entity_id
_entity_poly.type
_entity_poly.pdbx_seq_one_letter_code
_entity_poly.pdbx_strand_id
1 'polypeptide(L)'
;MKQAFCIPSPAVRPSACPGLLRIVQAKDGGICRIKLPCGRLEAEQAERIARAAQRHANGVIEATNRGNLQIRGIRAGSEDALITELLDAGLGPRSPGADDVRNLMVSPAAGVDTEALVDISPLAAQLLTTLENTPRLHTLSPKFALLLDGGERLAMLEHPHDIWLSALPVEDGIGYAFGLAGCPPVSAGDAPALAVVPQALAHKLVIALLDLFLELATPEQTRMRHLLENHSPADLLQRLQERLGDALLPAGEWRRAPAQGNAHLGVHAQRQPGLVHIGAATVLGRLAAEQLLDLADLARRYGDASIRLTPWQSVLLPNIGEAAADSVIHSLHGLGLLTDASAPLARIIACTGASGCAKGLADTKADALRLAELLPDGSEQPGIHLTGCSRSCAAAHRAPFTLLAVAEGRYDLFARQPLGSGFGQLLGHHLTPDDAAELLASLTATRSFTR
;
A
#
# COMPACT_ATOMS: atom_id res chain seq x y z
N MET A 1 -2.59 -45.64 -31.30
CA MET A 1 -2.77 -45.21 -29.90
C MET A 1 -1.71 -44.16 -29.57
N LYS A 2 -2.06 -42.86 -29.61
CA LYS A 2 -1.19 -41.77 -29.16
C LYS A 2 -1.72 -41.33 -27.79
N GLN A 3 -0.95 -41.56 -26.74
CA GLN A 3 -1.25 -41.07 -25.39
C GLN A 3 -1.04 -39.55 -25.35
N ALA A 4 -2.10 -38.82 -25.07
CA ALA A 4 -2.05 -37.40 -24.78
C ALA A 4 -1.50 -37.21 -23.36
N PHE A 5 -0.37 -36.48 -23.25
CA PHE A 5 0.13 -36.00 -21.97
C PHE A 5 -0.79 -34.88 -21.47
N CYS A 6 -1.58 -35.18 -20.44
CA CYS A 6 -2.33 -34.19 -19.69
C CYS A 6 -1.34 -33.49 -18.74
N ILE A 7 -0.99 -32.25 -19.02
CA ILE A 7 -0.20 -31.41 -18.12
C ILE A 7 -1.12 -31.03 -16.95
N PRO A 8 -0.77 -31.32 -15.68
CA PRO A 8 -1.58 -30.91 -14.55
C PRO A 8 -1.62 -29.37 -14.49
N SER A 9 -2.81 -28.82 -14.66
CA SER A 9 -3.08 -27.40 -14.42
C SER A 9 -2.78 -27.08 -12.96
N PRO A 10 -2.00 -26.03 -12.63
CA PRO A 10 -1.77 -25.64 -11.26
C PRO A 10 -3.12 -25.32 -10.61
N ALA A 11 -3.45 -26.02 -9.54
CA ALA A 11 -4.72 -25.90 -8.83
C ALA A 11 -5.06 -24.42 -8.60
N VAL A 12 -6.14 -23.97 -9.25
CA VAL A 12 -6.67 -22.62 -9.09
C VAL A 12 -7.02 -22.44 -7.61
N ARG A 13 -6.30 -21.54 -6.94
CA ARG A 13 -6.56 -21.22 -5.52
C ARG A 13 -8.03 -20.79 -5.38
N PRO A 14 -8.80 -21.29 -4.38
CA PRO A 14 -10.26 -21.07 -4.28
C PRO A 14 -10.72 -19.60 -4.17
N SER A 15 -9.80 -18.65 -3.99
CA SER A 15 -10.03 -17.22 -4.23
C SER A 15 -8.73 -16.56 -4.67
N ALA A 16 -8.39 -16.67 -5.95
CA ALA A 16 -7.20 -16.02 -6.47
C ALA A 16 -7.36 -14.50 -6.38
N CYS A 17 -6.33 -13.79 -5.89
CA CYS A 17 -6.36 -12.34 -5.83
C CYS A 17 -6.46 -11.76 -7.25
N PRO A 18 -7.13 -10.61 -7.46
CA PRO A 18 -7.12 -9.98 -8.77
C PRO A 18 -5.67 -9.62 -9.15
N GLY A 19 -5.36 -9.87 -10.42
CA GLY A 19 -4.17 -9.40 -11.12
C GLY A 19 -4.59 -8.62 -12.36
N LEU A 20 -3.66 -8.38 -13.28
CA LEU A 20 -4.02 -7.78 -14.56
C LEU A 20 -4.59 -8.84 -15.48
N LEU A 21 -3.90 -9.98 -15.62
CA LEU A 21 -4.31 -11.09 -16.48
C LEU A 21 -5.45 -11.93 -15.90
N ARG A 22 -5.79 -11.69 -14.63
CA ARG A 22 -6.85 -12.40 -13.91
C ARG A 22 -7.83 -11.42 -13.28
N ILE A 23 -8.85 -11.07 -14.06
CA ILE A 23 -9.97 -10.25 -13.62
C ILE A 23 -10.88 -11.08 -12.72
N VAL A 24 -11.15 -10.59 -11.51
CA VAL A 24 -12.00 -11.27 -10.53
C VAL A 24 -13.33 -10.55 -10.45
N GLN A 25 -14.42 -11.31 -10.56
CA GLN A 25 -15.78 -10.75 -10.48
C GLN A 25 -16.11 -10.30 -9.05
N ALA A 26 -16.66 -9.08 -8.96
CA ALA A 26 -17.21 -8.50 -7.74
C ALA A 26 -18.68 -8.09 -7.95
N LYS A 27 -19.28 -7.41 -6.98
CA LYS A 27 -20.69 -7.02 -7.06
C LYS A 27 -20.90 -5.89 -8.08
N ASP A 28 -19.92 -5.01 -8.20
CA ASP A 28 -19.91 -3.87 -9.13
C ASP A 28 -19.41 -4.22 -10.55
N GLY A 29 -18.95 -5.46 -10.78
CA GLY A 29 -18.34 -5.95 -12.02
C GLY A 29 -16.94 -6.50 -11.79
N GLY A 30 -16.18 -6.73 -12.86
CA GLY A 30 -14.82 -7.24 -12.75
C GLY A 30 -13.86 -6.25 -12.07
N ILE A 31 -12.85 -6.78 -11.37
CA ILE A 31 -11.74 -6.03 -10.78
C ILE A 31 -10.44 -6.41 -11.49
N CYS A 32 -9.74 -5.42 -12.03
CA CYS A 32 -8.39 -5.55 -12.60
C CYS A 32 -7.41 -4.75 -11.75
N ARG A 33 -6.26 -5.35 -11.42
CA ARG A 33 -5.17 -4.67 -10.71
C ARG A 33 -4.00 -4.48 -11.65
N ILE A 34 -3.61 -3.22 -11.85
CA ILE A 34 -2.45 -2.91 -12.70
C ILE A 34 -1.13 -3.28 -12.01
N LYS A 35 -0.09 -3.49 -12.79
CA LYS A 35 1.28 -3.53 -12.28
C LYS A 35 1.89 -2.15 -12.36
N LEU A 36 2.30 -1.65 -11.21
CA LEU A 36 2.86 -0.31 -11.08
C LEU A 36 4.13 -0.38 -10.24
N PRO A 37 5.30 -0.58 -10.86
CA PRO A 37 6.58 -0.64 -10.16
C PRO A 37 6.79 0.56 -9.24
N CYS A 38 7.03 0.29 -7.96
CA CYS A 38 7.21 1.30 -6.90
C CYS A 38 6.07 2.34 -6.80
N GLY A 39 4.88 2.05 -7.36
CA GLY A 39 3.78 3.00 -7.41
C GLY A 39 4.02 4.19 -8.33
N ARG A 40 5.01 4.12 -9.25
CA ARG A 40 5.32 5.17 -10.21
C ARG A 40 4.49 5.01 -11.48
N LEU A 41 3.83 6.08 -11.90
CA LEU A 41 2.94 6.13 -13.04
C LEU A 41 3.33 7.31 -13.92
N GLU A 42 3.64 7.05 -15.19
CA GLU A 42 3.84 8.12 -16.17
C GLU A 42 2.50 8.72 -16.59
N ALA A 43 2.47 10.01 -16.93
CA ALA A 43 1.25 10.72 -17.33
C ALA A 43 0.56 10.05 -18.53
N GLU A 44 1.31 9.54 -19.50
CA GLU A 44 0.75 8.78 -20.61
C GLU A 44 0.05 7.49 -20.13
N GLN A 45 0.67 6.76 -19.20
CA GLN A 45 0.08 5.56 -18.62
C GLN A 45 -1.19 5.89 -17.82
N ALA A 46 -1.19 7.00 -17.07
CA ALA A 46 -2.37 7.50 -16.35
C ALA A 46 -3.54 7.74 -17.31
N GLU A 47 -3.29 8.36 -18.47
CA GLU A 47 -4.31 8.51 -19.50
C GLU A 47 -4.82 7.19 -20.05
N ARG A 48 -3.91 6.24 -20.33
CA ARG A 48 -4.29 4.91 -20.83
C ARG A 48 -5.19 4.18 -19.83
N ILE A 49 -4.89 4.26 -18.54
CA ILE A 49 -5.74 3.70 -17.47
C ILE A 49 -7.12 4.38 -17.46
N ALA A 50 -7.15 5.72 -17.48
CA ALA A 50 -8.40 6.48 -17.44
C ALA A 50 -9.31 6.14 -18.62
N ARG A 51 -8.76 6.14 -19.84
CA ARG A 51 -9.52 5.80 -21.06
C ARG A 51 -9.98 4.35 -21.07
N ALA A 52 -9.12 3.42 -20.63
CA ALA A 52 -9.49 2.02 -20.48
C ALA A 52 -10.63 1.83 -19.47
N ALA A 53 -10.59 2.54 -18.34
CA ALA A 53 -11.65 2.52 -17.33
C ALA A 53 -12.98 3.09 -17.84
N GLN A 54 -12.97 4.15 -18.66
CA GLN A 54 -14.20 4.66 -19.30
C GLN A 54 -14.78 3.68 -20.31
N ARG A 55 -13.94 3.13 -21.20
CA ARG A 55 -14.37 2.27 -22.31
C ARG A 55 -14.84 0.89 -21.85
N HIS A 56 -14.12 0.26 -20.92
CA HIS A 56 -14.33 -1.15 -20.58
C HIS A 56 -14.95 -1.35 -19.19
N ALA A 57 -15.00 -0.30 -18.37
CA ALA A 57 -15.51 -0.36 -17.01
C ALA A 57 -16.44 0.82 -16.67
N ASN A 58 -16.81 0.97 -15.40
CA ASN A 58 -17.74 2.02 -14.96
C ASN A 58 -17.06 3.40 -14.72
N GLY A 59 -15.82 3.60 -15.17
CA GLY A 59 -15.05 4.82 -14.95
C GLY A 59 -14.46 5.00 -13.55
N VAL A 60 -14.64 4.01 -12.64
CA VAL A 60 -14.09 4.07 -11.28
C VAL A 60 -12.73 3.39 -11.20
N ILE A 61 -11.76 4.16 -10.69
CA ILE A 61 -10.41 3.71 -10.38
C ILE A 61 -10.22 3.84 -8.87
N GLU A 62 -9.61 2.86 -8.22
CA GLU A 62 -9.30 2.93 -6.79
C GLU A 62 -7.80 2.95 -6.54
N ALA A 63 -7.36 3.95 -5.77
CA ALA A 63 -6.02 3.96 -5.17
C ALA A 63 -6.00 2.98 -3.99
N THR A 64 -4.98 2.13 -3.97
CA THR A 64 -4.87 1.01 -3.03
C THR A 64 -3.89 1.32 -1.90
N ASN A 65 -4.06 0.61 -0.79
CA ASN A 65 -3.19 0.68 0.39
C ASN A 65 -1.74 0.19 0.19
N ARG A 66 -1.35 -0.17 -1.03
CA ARG A 66 -0.01 -0.62 -1.41
C ARG A 66 0.61 0.26 -2.51
N GLY A 67 0.18 1.52 -2.63
CA GLY A 67 0.72 2.46 -3.62
C GLY A 67 0.51 1.98 -5.05
N ASN A 68 -0.72 1.56 -5.39
CA ASN A 68 -1.07 1.02 -6.70
C ASN A 68 -2.53 1.38 -7.05
N LEU A 69 -2.96 1.17 -8.30
CA LEU A 69 -4.34 1.36 -8.75
C LEU A 69 -5.05 0.03 -9.04
N GLN A 70 -6.38 0.07 -9.01
CA GLN A 70 -7.25 -0.98 -9.52
C GLN A 70 -8.42 -0.38 -10.28
N ILE A 71 -8.76 -0.95 -11.43
CA ILE A 71 -9.97 -0.62 -12.20
C ILE A 71 -11.09 -1.53 -11.70
N ARG A 72 -12.26 -0.96 -11.45
CA ARG A 72 -13.43 -1.69 -10.97
C ARG A 72 -14.61 -1.55 -11.91
N GLY A 73 -15.56 -2.46 -11.77
CA GLY A 73 -16.77 -2.47 -12.56
C GLY A 73 -16.53 -2.73 -14.04
N ILE A 74 -15.58 -3.60 -14.33
CA ILE A 74 -15.30 -4.07 -15.69
C ILE A 74 -16.54 -4.82 -16.19
N ARG A 75 -17.01 -4.43 -17.37
CA ARG A 75 -18.22 -4.99 -17.97
C ARG A 75 -17.93 -6.40 -18.48
N ALA A 76 -18.92 -7.28 -18.37
CA ALA A 76 -18.81 -8.63 -18.92
C ALA A 76 -18.54 -8.57 -20.43
N GLY A 77 -17.55 -9.35 -20.89
CA GLY A 77 -17.09 -9.38 -22.28
C GLY A 77 -16.07 -8.31 -22.64
N SER A 78 -15.70 -7.42 -21.71
CA SER A 78 -14.66 -6.38 -21.92
C SER A 78 -13.30 -6.74 -21.31
N GLU A 79 -13.19 -7.91 -20.68
CA GLU A 79 -12.00 -8.35 -19.94
C GLU A 79 -10.75 -8.40 -20.82
N ASP A 80 -10.79 -9.12 -21.94
CA ASP A 80 -9.64 -9.29 -22.83
C ASP A 80 -9.23 -7.96 -23.48
N ALA A 81 -10.20 -7.14 -23.89
CA ALA A 81 -9.93 -5.83 -24.49
C ALA A 81 -9.25 -4.87 -23.50
N LEU A 82 -9.70 -4.87 -22.23
CA LEU A 82 -9.05 -4.12 -21.16
C LEU A 82 -7.62 -4.61 -20.93
N ILE A 83 -7.43 -5.93 -20.83
CA ILE A 83 -6.12 -6.55 -20.60
C ILE A 83 -5.14 -6.16 -21.70
N THR A 84 -5.51 -6.32 -22.97
CA THR A 84 -4.68 -5.93 -24.11
C THR A 84 -4.32 -4.46 -24.06
N GLU A 85 -5.30 -3.57 -23.83
CA GLU A 85 -5.05 -2.14 -23.80
C GLU A 85 -4.05 -1.71 -22.71
N LEU A 86 -4.12 -2.34 -21.53
CA LEU A 86 -3.20 -2.06 -20.42
C LEU A 86 -1.82 -2.69 -20.62
N LEU A 87 -1.75 -3.88 -21.24
CA LEU A 87 -0.47 -4.50 -21.62
C LEU A 87 0.29 -3.64 -22.63
N ASP A 88 -0.42 -3.12 -23.64
CA ASP A 88 0.17 -2.23 -24.65
C ASP A 88 0.70 -0.92 -24.04
N ALA A 89 0.13 -0.48 -22.91
CA ALA A 89 0.59 0.67 -22.13
C ALA A 89 1.74 0.33 -21.15
N GLY A 90 2.23 -0.91 -21.14
CA GLY A 90 3.31 -1.36 -20.25
C GLY A 90 2.88 -1.52 -18.78
N LEU A 91 1.58 -1.68 -18.51
CA LEU A 91 1.01 -1.73 -17.15
C LEU A 91 0.78 -3.16 -16.63
N GLY A 92 1.31 -4.17 -17.32
CA GLY A 92 1.15 -5.57 -16.98
C GLY A 92 2.46 -6.32 -16.76
N PRO A 93 2.37 -7.62 -16.44
CA PRO A 93 3.55 -8.43 -16.17
C PRO A 93 4.36 -8.68 -17.44
N ARG A 94 5.68 -8.81 -17.29
CA ARG A 94 6.59 -9.21 -18.40
C ARG A 94 6.32 -10.62 -18.92
N SER A 95 5.77 -11.49 -18.07
CA SER A 95 5.37 -12.85 -18.43
C SER A 95 4.09 -13.24 -17.70
N PRO A 96 3.24 -14.13 -18.26
CA PRO A 96 1.98 -14.49 -17.61
C PRO A 96 2.12 -15.05 -16.19
N GLY A 97 3.19 -15.80 -15.91
CA GLY A 97 3.48 -16.33 -14.57
C GLY A 97 3.77 -15.24 -13.55
N ALA A 98 4.27 -14.08 -13.99
CA ALA A 98 4.60 -12.97 -13.12
C ALA A 98 3.39 -12.11 -12.73
N ASP A 99 2.15 -12.40 -13.15
CA ASP A 99 0.98 -11.56 -12.83
C ASP A 99 0.79 -11.36 -11.31
N ASP A 100 1.04 -12.43 -10.55
CA ASP A 100 0.92 -12.43 -9.09
C ASP A 100 2.14 -11.85 -8.35
N VAL A 101 3.27 -11.63 -9.03
CA VAL A 101 4.44 -10.95 -8.47
C VAL A 101 4.02 -9.55 -8.05
N ARG A 102 4.10 -9.24 -6.76
CA ARG A 102 3.65 -7.95 -6.25
C ARG A 102 4.75 -6.90 -6.26
N ASN A 103 4.28 -5.67 -6.29
CA ASN A 103 5.13 -4.50 -6.13
C ASN A 103 5.80 -4.48 -4.75
N LEU A 104 6.94 -3.81 -4.68
CA LEU A 104 7.62 -3.45 -3.44
C LEU A 104 6.86 -2.33 -2.75
N MET A 105 6.81 -2.39 -1.42
CA MET A 105 6.42 -1.24 -0.61
C MET A 105 7.65 -0.36 -0.47
N VAL A 106 7.54 0.89 -0.92
CA VAL A 106 8.61 1.89 -0.85
C VAL A 106 8.01 3.23 -0.45
N SER A 107 8.85 4.17 -0.04
CA SER A 107 8.43 5.57 0.07
C SER A 107 7.98 6.09 -1.30
N PRO A 108 6.81 6.73 -1.43
CA PRO A 108 6.47 7.47 -2.65
C PRO A 108 7.41 8.68 -2.86
N ALA A 109 8.14 9.14 -1.84
CA ALA A 109 9.15 10.18 -1.96
C ALA A 109 10.57 9.63 -2.25
N ALA A 110 10.72 8.34 -2.54
CA ALA A 110 12.02 7.74 -2.88
C ALA A 110 12.74 8.53 -3.99
N GLY A 111 14.01 8.87 -3.74
CA GLY A 111 14.86 9.67 -4.62
C GLY A 111 14.66 11.19 -4.57
N VAL A 112 13.63 11.69 -3.85
CA VAL A 112 13.34 13.13 -3.74
C VAL A 112 13.22 13.64 -2.30
N ASP A 113 12.95 12.75 -1.33
CA ASP A 113 12.88 13.10 0.09
C ASP A 113 14.19 13.70 0.61
N THR A 114 14.12 14.73 1.46
CA THR A 114 15.28 15.46 1.97
C THR A 114 16.10 14.67 2.98
N GLU A 115 15.48 13.73 3.70
CA GLU A 115 16.14 12.96 4.78
C GLU A 115 16.51 11.54 4.36
N ALA A 116 16.18 11.10 3.13
CA ALA A 116 16.55 9.75 2.69
C ALA A 116 18.08 9.57 2.73
N LEU A 117 18.52 8.55 3.46
CA LEU A 117 19.93 8.18 3.62
C LEU A 117 20.52 7.63 2.32
N VAL A 118 19.69 6.98 1.50
CA VAL A 118 20.08 6.38 0.22
C VAL A 118 18.91 6.40 -0.74
N ASP A 119 19.18 6.60 -2.03
CA ASP A 119 18.17 6.36 -3.06
C ASP A 119 18.01 4.85 -3.29
N ILE A 120 16.86 4.31 -2.90
CA ILE A 120 16.53 2.89 -3.03
C ILE A 120 16.12 2.48 -4.44
N SER A 121 15.91 3.45 -5.36
CA SER A 121 15.37 3.18 -6.70
C SER A 121 16.18 2.15 -7.50
N PRO A 122 17.52 2.15 -7.50
CA PRO A 122 18.31 1.12 -8.19
C PRO A 122 18.10 -0.29 -7.63
N LEU A 123 18.09 -0.45 -6.31
CA LEU A 123 17.88 -1.74 -5.64
C LEU A 123 16.44 -2.23 -5.86
N ALA A 124 15.46 -1.34 -5.79
CA ALA A 124 14.06 -1.64 -6.06
C ALA A 124 13.86 -2.17 -7.49
N ALA A 125 14.45 -1.51 -8.49
CA ALA A 125 14.39 -1.93 -9.88
C ALA A 125 15.07 -3.30 -10.10
N GLN A 126 16.22 -3.52 -9.45
CA GLN A 126 16.93 -4.81 -9.50
C GLN A 126 16.08 -5.94 -8.90
N LEU A 127 15.49 -5.73 -7.72
CA LEU A 127 14.64 -6.70 -7.05
C LEU A 127 13.38 -7.03 -7.87
N LEU A 128 12.68 -6.01 -8.39
CA LEU A 128 11.51 -6.22 -9.23
C LEU A 128 11.85 -7.02 -10.50
N THR A 129 12.98 -6.70 -11.14
CA THR A 129 13.47 -7.44 -12.30
C THR A 129 13.73 -8.90 -11.97
N THR A 130 14.38 -9.20 -10.84
CA THR A 130 14.60 -10.60 -10.41
C THR A 130 13.29 -11.31 -10.08
N LEU A 131 12.39 -10.67 -9.33
CA LEU A 131 11.08 -11.22 -8.97
C LEU A 131 10.25 -11.59 -10.20
N GLU A 132 10.25 -10.74 -11.24
CA GLU A 132 9.51 -11.00 -12.47
C GLU A 132 10.17 -12.06 -13.37
N ASN A 133 11.51 -12.13 -13.40
CA ASN A 133 12.25 -13.01 -14.31
C ASN A 133 12.65 -14.37 -13.69
N THR A 134 12.36 -14.63 -12.41
CA THR A 134 12.67 -15.90 -11.76
C THR A 134 11.40 -16.71 -11.50
N PRO A 135 11.07 -17.73 -12.34
CA PRO A 135 9.81 -18.47 -12.26
C PRO A 135 9.50 -19.10 -10.90
N ARG A 136 10.52 -19.55 -10.17
CA ARG A 136 10.35 -20.11 -8.82
C ARG A 136 9.69 -19.10 -7.87
N LEU A 137 10.01 -17.82 -7.99
CA LEU A 137 9.47 -16.75 -7.14
C LEU A 137 8.01 -16.41 -7.46
N HIS A 138 7.48 -16.83 -8.61
CA HIS A 138 6.07 -16.63 -8.97
C HIS A 138 5.11 -17.46 -8.09
N THR A 139 5.64 -18.43 -7.35
CA THR A 139 4.88 -19.24 -6.39
C THR A 139 4.49 -18.46 -5.12
N LEU A 140 5.21 -17.37 -4.82
CA LEU A 140 4.96 -16.50 -3.68
C LEU A 140 3.50 -16.03 -3.67
N SER A 141 2.96 -15.89 -2.47
CA SER A 141 1.61 -15.38 -2.31
C SER A 141 1.49 -13.96 -2.87
N PRO A 142 0.39 -13.60 -3.53
CA PRO A 142 0.10 -12.21 -3.88
C PRO A 142 -0.09 -11.31 -2.65
N LYS A 143 -0.13 -11.90 -1.44
CA LYS A 143 -0.16 -11.19 -0.16
C LYS A 143 1.23 -11.05 0.49
N PHE A 144 2.26 -11.70 -0.05
CA PHE A 144 3.63 -11.54 0.41
C PHE A 144 4.06 -10.09 0.15
N ALA A 145 4.65 -9.44 1.16
CA ALA A 145 4.95 -8.01 1.15
C ALA A 145 6.41 -7.79 1.52
N LEU A 146 7.12 -7.05 0.67
CA LEU A 146 8.49 -6.63 0.89
C LEU A 146 8.54 -5.11 1.03
N LEU A 147 9.13 -4.60 2.10
CA LEU A 147 9.46 -3.18 2.29
C LEU A 147 10.92 -2.94 1.96
N LEU A 148 11.16 -1.87 1.20
CA LEU A 148 12.47 -1.27 1.06
C LEU A 148 12.36 0.23 1.45
N ASP A 149 12.92 0.56 2.61
CA ASP A 149 12.94 1.91 3.20
C ASP A 149 14.36 2.49 3.09
N GLY A 150 14.46 3.67 2.47
CA GLY A 150 15.71 4.41 2.28
C GLY A 150 16.02 5.40 3.40
N GLY A 151 15.15 5.51 4.40
CA GLY A 151 15.27 6.52 5.46
C GLY A 151 14.38 7.76 5.24
N GLU A 152 13.50 7.73 4.24
CA GLU A 152 12.60 8.86 3.91
C GLU A 152 11.68 9.24 5.09
N ARG A 153 11.30 10.53 5.19
CA ARG A 153 10.26 10.97 6.14
C ARG A 153 8.89 10.46 5.75
N LEU A 154 8.63 10.31 4.45
CA LEU A 154 7.37 9.80 3.94
C LEU A 154 7.45 8.27 3.75
N ALA A 155 7.35 7.49 4.82
CA ALA A 155 7.43 6.03 4.78
C ALA A 155 6.29 5.33 5.53
N MET A 156 5.79 4.22 5.00
CA MET A 156 4.76 3.41 5.65
C MET A 156 5.39 2.39 6.60
N LEU A 157 5.81 2.86 7.78
CA LEU A 157 6.55 2.02 8.73
C LEU A 157 5.66 1.06 9.55
N GLU A 158 4.35 1.34 9.63
CA GLU A 158 3.42 0.59 10.49
C GLU A 158 2.70 -0.58 9.81
N HIS A 159 2.93 -0.77 8.51
CA HIS A 159 2.41 -1.92 7.77
C HIS A 159 3.28 -3.16 8.04
N PRO A 160 2.70 -4.32 8.39
CA PRO A 160 3.48 -5.54 8.61
C PRO A 160 3.91 -6.18 7.29
N HIS A 161 5.23 -6.33 7.12
CA HIS A 161 5.86 -6.93 5.94
C HIS A 161 6.35 -8.35 6.22
N ASP A 162 6.38 -9.19 5.20
CA ASP A 162 7.01 -10.51 5.30
C ASP A 162 8.53 -10.36 5.42
N ILE A 163 9.09 -9.41 4.67
CA ILE A 163 10.49 -8.99 4.74
C ILE A 163 10.50 -7.46 4.72
N TRP A 164 11.24 -6.83 5.61
CA TRP A 164 11.50 -5.39 5.53
C TRP A 164 13.00 -5.12 5.59
N LEU A 165 13.44 -4.13 4.80
CA LEU A 165 14.79 -3.56 4.83
C LEU A 165 14.66 -2.05 5.09
N SER A 166 15.51 -1.52 5.96
CA SER A 166 15.55 -0.09 6.28
C SER A 166 17.00 0.38 6.35
N ALA A 167 17.30 1.44 5.62
CA ALA A 167 18.65 1.99 5.54
C ALA A 167 19.13 2.52 6.90
N LEU A 168 20.43 2.37 7.15
CA LEU A 168 21.14 3.00 8.26
C LEU A 168 22.61 3.27 7.88
N PRO A 169 23.24 4.27 8.51
CA PRO A 169 24.68 4.42 8.43
C PRO A 169 25.37 3.22 9.13
N VAL A 170 26.44 2.73 8.51
CA VAL A 170 27.39 1.77 9.06
C VAL A 170 28.80 2.33 8.89
N GLU A 171 29.82 1.71 9.49
CA GLU A 171 31.21 2.20 9.45
C GLU A 171 31.70 2.47 8.02
N ASP A 172 31.41 1.54 7.09
CA ASP A 172 31.80 1.62 5.67
C ASP A 172 30.65 2.04 4.74
N GLY A 173 29.82 3.01 5.16
CA GLY A 173 28.80 3.63 4.31
C GLY A 173 27.37 3.30 4.74
N ILE A 174 26.58 2.70 3.85
CA ILE A 174 25.17 2.39 4.11
C ILE A 174 24.95 0.87 4.22
N GLY A 175 24.22 0.48 5.25
CA GLY A 175 23.67 -0.86 5.42
C GLY A 175 22.15 -0.83 5.39
N TYR A 176 21.55 -2.02 5.46
CA TYR A 176 20.12 -2.20 5.72
C TYR A 176 19.94 -3.08 6.94
N ALA A 177 19.27 -2.54 7.96
CA ALA A 177 18.66 -3.35 8.99
C ALA A 177 17.48 -4.09 8.35
N PHE A 178 17.28 -5.34 8.72
CA PHE A 178 16.17 -6.11 8.19
C PHE A 178 15.48 -6.93 9.26
N GLY A 179 14.25 -7.34 8.97
CA GLY A 179 13.48 -8.24 9.81
C GLY A 179 12.40 -8.98 9.04
N LEU A 180 11.76 -9.90 9.75
CA LEU A 180 10.82 -10.86 9.21
C LEU A 180 9.45 -10.69 9.87
N ALA A 181 8.38 -10.80 9.10
CA ALA A 181 7.00 -10.83 9.58
C ALA A 181 6.62 -9.70 10.57
N GLY A 182 6.97 -8.46 10.25
CA GLY A 182 6.77 -7.32 11.15
C GLY A 182 7.03 -5.98 10.50
N CYS A 183 7.32 -4.99 11.34
CA CYS A 183 7.61 -3.60 10.97
C CYS A 183 9.07 -3.26 11.36
N PRO A 184 9.72 -2.29 10.69
CA PRO A 184 10.93 -1.67 11.23
C PRO A 184 10.64 -1.11 12.63
N PRO A 185 11.51 -1.34 13.64
CA PRO A 185 11.27 -0.89 15.00
C PRO A 185 11.47 0.63 15.12
N VAL A 186 10.49 1.33 15.67
CA VAL A 186 10.52 2.78 15.88
C VAL A 186 10.56 3.11 17.38
N SER A 187 9.86 2.34 18.19
CA SER A 187 9.74 2.50 19.64
C SER A 187 10.57 1.47 20.41
N ALA A 188 10.85 1.74 21.69
CA ALA A 188 11.62 0.84 22.54
C ALA A 188 10.99 -0.57 22.68
N GLY A 189 9.66 -0.64 22.71
CA GLY A 189 8.90 -1.90 22.83
C GLY A 189 8.68 -2.66 21.52
N ASP A 190 9.14 -2.14 20.37
CA ASP A 190 9.02 -2.85 19.10
C ASP A 190 10.03 -4.02 19.04
N ALA A 191 9.67 -5.07 18.30
CA ALA A 191 10.58 -6.19 18.05
C ALA A 191 11.83 -5.68 17.30
N PRO A 192 13.05 -5.98 17.77
CA PRO A 192 14.27 -5.45 17.17
C PRO A 192 14.49 -5.99 15.75
N ALA A 193 15.34 -5.30 14.99
CA ALA A 193 15.85 -5.81 13.72
C ALA A 193 16.58 -7.14 13.92
N LEU A 194 16.48 -8.04 12.95
CA LEU A 194 17.10 -9.37 13.01
C LEU A 194 18.63 -9.27 12.86
N ALA A 195 19.09 -8.51 11.86
CA ALA A 195 20.50 -8.21 11.62
C ALA A 195 20.62 -7.01 10.67
N VAL A 196 21.85 -6.63 10.36
CA VAL A 196 22.20 -5.62 9.35
C VAL A 196 22.98 -6.28 8.22
N VAL A 197 22.71 -5.88 6.99
CA VAL A 197 23.47 -6.30 5.81
C VAL A 197 24.09 -5.07 5.12
N PRO A 198 25.34 -5.11 4.63
CA PRO A 198 25.88 -4.05 3.79
C PRO A 198 25.03 -3.83 2.53
N GLN A 199 24.90 -2.58 2.06
CA GLN A 199 24.08 -2.24 0.88
C GLN A 199 24.40 -3.12 -0.34
N ALA A 200 25.67 -3.43 -0.58
CA ALA A 200 26.11 -4.25 -1.71
C ALA A 200 25.53 -5.68 -1.72
N LEU A 201 25.11 -6.19 -0.56
CA LEU A 201 24.56 -7.54 -0.39
C LEU A 201 23.04 -7.56 -0.17
N ALA A 202 22.37 -6.40 -0.15
CA ALA A 202 20.95 -6.29 0.12
C ALA A 202 20.08 -7.08 -0.89
N HIS A 203 20.40 -7.03 -2.18
CA HIS A 203 19.73 -7.83 -3.20
C HIS A 203 19.89 -9.33 -2.92
N LYS A 204 21.12 -9.79 -2.69
CA LYS A 204 21.44 -11.20 -2.41
C LYS A 204 20.73 -11.68 -1.14
N LEU A 205 20.66 -10.86 -0.09
CA LEU A 205 19.92 -11.15 1.13
C LEU A 205 18.44 -11.42 0.84
N VAL A 206 17.78 -10.51 0.12
CA VAL A 206 16.35 -10.65 -0.19
C VAL A 206 16.09 -11.95 -0.96
N ILE A 207 16.89 -12.24 -1.99
CA ILE A 207 16.71 -13.48 -2.76
C ILE A 207 16.95 -14.71 -1.88
N ALA A 208 17.99 -14.70 -1.03
CA ALA A 208 18.26 -15.80 -0.10
C ALA A 208 17.10 -16.02 0.89
N LEU A 209 16.49 -14.96 1.41
CA LEU A 209 15.30 -15.02 2.28
C LEU A 209 14.07 -15.58 1.57
N LEU A 210 13.84 -15.17 0.32
CA LEU A 210 12.73 -15.67 -0.48
C LEU A 210 12.90 -17.14 -0.83
N ASP A 211 14.11 -17.55 -1.24
CA ASP A 211 14.42 -18.96 -1.49
C ASP A 211 14.25 -19.79 -0.21
N LEU A 212 14.78 -19.31 0.92
CA LEU A 212 14.64 -20.00 2.21
C LEU A 212 13.17 -20.14 2.61
N PHE A 213 12.35 -19.11 2.40
CA PHE A 213 10.91 -19.20 2.60
C PHE A 213 10.28 -20.29 1.71
N LEU A 214 10.59 -20.31 0.41
CA LEU A 214 10.04 -21.29 -0.53
C LEU A 214 10.54 -22.73 -0.29
N GLU A 215 11.70 -22.91 0.33
CA GLU A 215 12.24 -24.22 0.69
C GLU A 215 11.59 -24.80 1.95
N LEU A 216 11.27 -23.95 2.93
CA LEU A 216 10.77 -24.39 4.23
C LEU A 216 9.25 -24.35 4.34
N ALA A 217 8.58 -23.45 3.61
CA ALA A 217 7.14 -23.27 3.72
C ALA A 217 6.36 -24.45 3.11
N THR A 218 5.37 -24.95 3.84
CA THR A 218 4.36 -25.85 3.29
C THR A 218 3.41 -25.10 2.35
N PRO A 219 2.62 -25.79 1.50
CA PRO A 219 1.65 -25.14 0.60
C PRO A 219 0.64 -24.22 1.31
N GLU A 220 0.30 -24.48 2.56
CA GLU A 220 -0.61 -23.70 3.39
C GLU A 220 0.06 -22.43 3.95
N GLN A 221 1.37 -22.47 4.16
CA GLN A 221 2.18 -21.38 4.72
C GLN A 221 2.49 -20.32 3.66
N THR A 222 1.50 -19.49 3.36
CA THR A 222 1.61 -18.47 2.30
C THR A 222 2.26 -17.13 2.70
N ARG A 223 2.72 -16.98 3.95
CA ARG A 223 3.27 -15.73 4.54
C ARG A 223 4.42 -16.07 5.50
N MET A 224 5.39 -15.16 5.64
CA MET A 224 6.55 -15.35 6.53
C MET A 224 6.11 -15.60 7.98
N ARG A 225 5.07 -14.92 8.47
CA ARG A 225 4.54 -15.18 9.82
C ARG A 225 4.09 -16.64 10.03
N HIS A 226 3.56 -17.31 9.00
CA HIS A 226 3.15 -18.71 9.11
C HIS A 226 4.37 -19.63 9.17
N LEU A 227 5.45 -19.25 8.48
CA LEU A 227 6.72 -19.97 8.60
C LEU A 227 7.30 -19.83 10.01
N LEU A 228 7.22 -18.61 10.59
CA LEU A 228 7.74 -18.33 11.93
C LEU A 228 6.98 -19.01 13.07
N GLU A 229 5.81 -19.59 12.82
CA GLU A 229 5.11 -20.43 13.79
C GLU A 229 5.88 -21.73 14.07
N ASN A 230 6.69 -22.20 13.10
CA ASN A 230 7.43 -23.46 13.18
C ASN A 230 8.96 -23.27 13.11
N HIS A 231 9.44 -22.11 12.64
CA HIS A 231 10.86 -21.79 12.51
C HIS A 231 11.20 -20.51 13.26
N SER A 232 12.15 -20.57 14.20
CA SER A 232 12.55 -19.36 14.93
C SER A 232 13.30 -18.39 14.00
N PRO A 233 13.21 -17.06 14.23
CA PRO A 233 14.03 -16.09 13.51
C PRO A 233 15.54 -16.38 13.60
N ALA A 234 16.00 -16.96 14.72
CA ALA A 234 17.40 -17.35 14.91
C ALA A 234 17.82 -18.52 14.01
N ASP A 235 16.98 -19.54 13.83
CA ASP A 235 17.23 -20.65 12.87
C ASP A 235 17.34 -20.11 11.44
N LEU A 236 16.43 -19.22 11.03
CA LEU A 236 16.50 -18.59 9.72
C LEU A 236 17.75 -17.72 9.55
N LEU A 237 18.14 -16.97 10.58
CA LEU A 237 19.37 -16.16 10.55
C LEU A 237 20.62 -17.02 10.37
N GLN A 238 20.72 -18.15 11.07
CA GLN A 238 21.83 -19.10 10.92
C GLN A 238 21.93 -19.63 9.49
N ARG A 239 20.80 -20.06 8.91
CA ARG A 239 20.76 -20.54 7.50
C ARG A 239 21.11 -19.45 6.49
N LEU A 240 20.80 -18.18 6.80
CA LEU A 240 21.23 -17.06 5.97
C LEU A 240 22.74 -16.83 6.06
N GLN A 241 23.33 -16.93 7.25
CA GLN A 241 24.78 -16.85 7.42
C GLN A 241 25.50 -17.93 6.61
N GLU A 242 24.97 -19.15 6.55
CA GLU A 242 25.53 -20.22 5.70
C GLU A 242 25.52 -19.87 4.19
N ARG A 243 24.54 -19.07 3.72
CA ARG A 243 24.43 -18.64 2.31
C ARG A 243 25.20 -17.37 1.98
N LEU A 244 25.33 -16.47 2.95
CA LEU A 244 25.86 -15.12 2.76
C LEU A 244 27.28 -14.96 3.33
N GLY A 245 27.76 -15.91 4.13
CA GLY A 245 28.99 -15.81 4.91
C GLY A 245 28.84 -14.89 6.12
N ASP A 246 29.98 -14.47 6.70
CA ASP A 246 30.07 -13.58 7.87
C ASP A 246 29.72 -12.10 7.56
N ALA A 247 28.84 -11.88 6.59
CA ALA A 247 28.46 -10.54 6.12
C ALA A 247 27.33 -9.90 6.92
N LEU A 248 26.65 -10.66 7.80
CA LEU A 248 25.55 -10.16 8.61
C LEU A 248 26.09 -9.56 9.91
N LEU A 249 25.82 -8.27 10.10
CA LEU A 249 26.25 -7.50 11.27
C LEU A 249 25.15 -7.51 12.35
N PRO A 250 25.50 -7.39 13.64
CA PRO A 250 24.51 -7.22 14.70
C PRO A 250 23.74 -5.91 14.49
N ALA A 251 22.42 -5.95 14.65
CA ALA A 251 21.61 -4.73 14.59
C ALA A 251 21.60 -3.93 15.92
N GLY A 252 21.97 -4.56 17.04
CA GLY A 252 21.97 -3.95 18.36
C GLY A 252 20.62 -3.35 18.73
N GLU A 253 20.65 -2.15 19.31
CA GLU A 253 19.44 -1.40 19.68
C GLU A 253 19.00 -0.41 18.60
N TRP A 254 19.43 -0.59 17.35
CA TRP A 254 19.03 0.31 16.26
C TRP A 254 17.51 0.43 16.19
N ARG A 255 17.05 1.66 15.94
CA ARG A 255 15.65 2.01 15.71
C ARG A 255 15.57 2.94 14.52
N ARG A 256 14.54 2.74 13.71
CA ARG A 256 14.19 3.62 12.62
C ARG A 256 13.56 4.90 13.17
N ALA A 257 14.08 6.07 12.78
CA ALA A 257 13.45 7.34 13.13
C ALA A 257 11.99 7.37 12.62
N PRO A 258 11.03 7.96 13.36
CA PRO A 258 9.64 7.99 12.95
C PRO A 258 9.43 8.65 11.58
N ALA A 259 8.47 8.13 10.81
CA ALA A 259 7.96 8.82 9.63
C ALA A 259 7.17 10.07 10.03
N GLN A 260 7.13 11.07 9.16
CA GLN A 260 6.32 12.27 9.38
C GLN A 260 4.84 11.97 9.10
N GLY A 261 3.99 12.22 10.10
CA GLY A 261 2.54 12.11 9.96
C GLY A 261 2.01 13.02 8.84
N ASN A 262 1.07 12.50 8.05
CA ASN A 262 0.37 13.24 6.99
C ASN A 262 1.26 13.85 5.89
N ALA A 263 2.55 13.49 5.80
CA ALA A 263 3.47 14.00 4.77
C ALA A 263 3.09 13.59 3.33
N HIS A 264 2.07 12.74 3.16
CA HIS A 264 1.49 12.40 1.87
C HIS A 264 0.51 13.48 1.34
N LEU A 265 0.29 14.57 2.08
CA LEU A 265 -0.62 15.67 1.73
C LEU A 265 0.10 17.02 1.76
N GLY A 266 -0.27 17.90 0.84
CA GLY A 266 0.25 19.26 0.78
C GLY A 266 1.61 19.34 0.10
N VAL A 267 2.27 20.48 0.28
CA VAL A 267 3.53 20.83 -0.39
C VAL A 267 4.71 20.51 0.53
N HIS A 268 5.70 19.78 0.01
CA HIS A 268 6.92 19.44 0.74
C HIS A 268 8.14 19.64 -0.14
N ALA A 269 9.19 20.24 0.44
CA ALA A 269 10.45 20.45 -0.26
C ALA A 269 11.10 19.11 -0.65
N GLN A 270 11.73 19.08 -1.81
CA GLN A 270 12.58 17.97 -2.24
C GLN A 270 14.05 18.27 -1.93
N ARG A 271 14.89 17.24 -2.02
CA ARG A 271 16.35 17.38 -1.95
C ARG A 271 16.91 18.25 -3.08
N GLN A 272 16.23 18.31 -4.23
CA GLN A 272 16.58 19.15 -5.36
C GLN A 272 16.15 20.60 -5.06
N PRO A 273 17.08 21.58 -5.03
CA PRO A 273 16.74 22.97 -4.71
C PRO A 273 15.67 23.56 -5.63
N GLY A 274 14.69 24.26 -5.05
CA GLY A 274 13.60 24.91 -5.78
C GLY A 274 12.52 23.96 -6.32
N LEU A 275 12.61 22.65 -6.02
CA LEU A 275 11.58 21.68 -6.35
C LEU A 275 10.84 21.21 -5.09
N VAL A 276 9.55 20.97 -5.26
CA VAL A 276 8.65 20.41 -4.26
C VAL A 276 7.96 19.17 -4.80
N HIS A 277 7.47 18.32 -3.90
CA HIS A 277 6.43 17.36 -4.22
C HIS A 277 5.12 17.77 -3.57
N ILE A 278 4.01 17.51 -4.26
CA ILE A 278 2.67 17.89 -3.82
C ILE A 278 1.81 16.64 -3.70
N GLY A 279 1.34 16.37 -2.48
CA GLY A 279 0.49 15.23 -2.17
C GLY A 279 -0.98 15.60 -2.09
N ALA A 280 -1.86 14.73 -2.59
CA ALA A 280 -3.31 14.90 -2.46
C ALA A 280 -4.04 13.56 -2.30
N ALA A 281 -4.92 13.46 -1.30
CA ALA A 281 -5.76 12.30 -1.09
C ALA A 281 -6.92 12.28 -2.06
N THR A 282 -7.22 11.07 -2.52
CA THR A 282 -8.45 10.79 -3.24
C THR A 282 -9.58 10.60 -2.23
N VAL A 283 -10.80 11.03 -2.55
CA VAL A 283 -11.93 10.87 -1.62
C VAL A 283 -12.21 9.38 -1.44
N LEU A 284 -11.92 8.88 -0.23
CA LEU A 284 -12.09 7.49 0.16
C LEU A 284 -11.40 6.49 -0.79
N GLY A 285 -10.26 6.86 -1.37
CA GLY A 285 -9.52 5.98 -2.27
C GLY A 285 -10.08 5.87 -3.68
N ARG A 286 -11.01 6.73 -4.11
CA ARG A 286 -11.63 6.70 -5.44
C ARG A 286 -11.22 7.88 -6.31
N LEU A 287 -10.89 7.55 -7.56
CA LEU A 287 -10.66 8.47 -8.66
C LEU A 287 -11.66 8.16 -9.77
N ALA A 288 -12.34 9.19 -10.25
CA ALA A 288 -12.97 9.17 -11.55
C ALA A 288 -11.89 9.16 -12.64
N ALA A 289 -12.19 8.58 -13.80
CA ALA A 289 -11.27 8.57 -14.93
C ALA A 289 -10.85 9.98 -15.35
N GLU A 290 -11.78 10.95 -15.29
CA GLU A 290 -11.54 12.36 -15.61
C GLU A 290 -10.50 12.97 -14.66
N GLN A 291 -10.62 12.70 -13.35
CA GLN A 291 -9.63 13.16 -12.37
C GLN A 291 -8.23 12.60 -12.67
N LEU A 292 -8.12 11.35 -13.14
CA LEU A 292 -6.83 10.78 -13.51
C LEU A 292 -6.25 11.40 -14.80
N LEU A 293 -7.10 11.78 -15.77
CA LEU A 293 -6.69 12.55 -16.94
C LEU A 293 -6.15 13.92 -16.53
N ASP A 294 -6.86 14.63 -15.66
CA ASP A 294 -6.46 15.96 -15.20
C ASP A 294 -5.17 15.90 -14.36
N LEU A 295 -4.99 14.86 -13.54
CA LEU A 295 -3.72 14.61 -12.84
C LEU A 295 -2.56 14.39 -13.80
N ALA A 296 -2.77 13.67 -14.90
CA ALA A 296 -1.75 13.48 -15.94
C ALA A 296 -1.37 14.80 -16.61
N ASP A 297 -2.34 15.67 -16.87
CA ASP A 297 -2.12 17.00 -17.41
C ASP A 297 -1.36 17.91 -16.44
N LEU A 298 -1.70 17.88 -15.14
CA LEU A 298 -0.97 18.61 -14.11
C LEU A 298 0.49 18.15 -14.01
N ALA A 299 0.72 16.83 -13.99
CA ALA A 299 2.06 16.26 -13.93
C ALA A 299 2.92 16.70 -15.12
N ARG A 300 2.36 16.73 -16.34
CA ARG A 300 3.06 17.22 -17.55
C ARG A 300 3.32 18.71 -17.54
N ARG A 301 2.35 19.50 -17.08
CA ARG A 301 2.41 20.96 -17.17
C ARG A 301 3.38 21.56 -16.15
N TYR A 302 3.39 21.01 -14.94
CA TYR A 302 4.09 21.62 -13.81
C TYR A 302 5.24 20.78 -13.26
N GLY A 303 5.34 19.50 -13.64
CA GLY A 303 6.37 18.58 -13.16
C GLY A 303 7.10 17.87 -14.29
N ASP A 304 7.52 16.63 -14.02
CA ASP A 304 8.28 15.78 -14.94
C ASP A 304 7.41 14.72 -15.64
N ALA A 305 6.10 14.94 -15.70
CA ALA A 305 5.12 13.97 -16.19
C ALA A 305 5.01 12.67 -15.36
N SER A 306 5.60 12.59 -14.16
CA SER A 306 5.42 11.45 -13.28
C SER A 306 4.37 11.70 -12.19
N ILE A 307 3.66 10.64 -11.81
CA ILE A 307 2.70 10.58 -10.70
C ILE A 307 3.12 9.41 -9.81
N ARG A 308 3.04 9.58 -8.50
CA ARG A 308 3.36 8.52 -7.54
C ARG A 308 2.15 8.19 -6.66
N LEU A 309 1.82 6.92 -6.58
CA LEU A 309 0.70 6.42 -5.79
C LEU A 309 1.20 6.08 -4.40
N THR A 310 0.48 6.55 -3.38
CA THR A 310 0.89 6.35 -2.00
C THR A 310 0.12 5.19 -1.35
N PRO A 311 0.70 4.53 -0.33
CA PRO A 311 -0.03 3.58 0.51
C PRO A 311 -1.22 4.17 1.27
N TRP A 312 -1.37 5.50 1.32
CA TRP A 312 -2.50 6.19 1.96
C TRP A 312 -3.61 6.55 0.97
N GLN A 313 -3.74 5.78 -0.12
CA GLN A 313 -4.76 5.98 -1.17
C GLN A 313 -4.76 7.40 -1.76
N SER A 314 -3.57 7.97 -1.85
CA SER A 314 -3.33 9.33 -2.32
C SER A 314 -2.42 9.32 -3.54
N VAL A 315 -2.34 10.46 -4.22
CA VAL A 315 -1.41 10.72 -5.32
C VAL A 315 -0.36 11.73 -4.85
N LEU A 316 0.83 11.67 -5.45
CA LEU A 316 1.92 12.61 -5.21
C LEU A 316 2.49 13.02 -6.57
N LEU A 317 2.52 14.33 -6.82
CA LEU A 317 3.11 14.97 -7.98
C LEU A 317 4.50 15.48 -7.60
N PRO A 318 5.58 14.78 -7.97
CA PRO A 318 6.94 15.21 -7.67
C PRO A 318 7.41 16.27 -8.67
N ASN A 319 8.57 16.86 -8.36
CA ASN A 319 9.37 17.66 -9.29
C ASN A 319 8.64 18.90 -9.80
N ILE A 320 7.75 19.45 -8.97
CA ILE A 320 7.04 20.69 -9.23
C ILE A 320 7.94 21.85 -8.83
N GLY A 321 8.06 22.87 -9.67
CA GLY A 321 8.75 24.10 -9.28
C GLY A 321 8.02 24.79 -8.13
N GLU A 322 8.74 25.20 -7.08
CA GLU A 322 8.16 25.80 -5.86
C GLU A 322 7.18 26.96 -6.17
N ALA A 323 7.52 27.80 -7.14
CA ALA A 323 6.67 28.92 -7.57
C ALA A 323 5.32 28.51 -8.19
N ALA A 324 5.18 27.26 -8.65
CA ALA A 324 3.94 26.72 -9.20
C ALA A 324 3.06 26.02 -8.14
N ALA A 325 3.56 25.86 -6.90
CA ALA A 325 2.91 25.00 -5.90
C ALA A 325 1.47 25.43 -5.58
N ASP A 326 1.22 26.72 -5.38
CA ASP A 326 -0.12 27.25 -5.11
C ASP A 326 -1.10 26.99 -6.27
N SER A 327 -0.62 27.11 -7.52
CA SER A 327 -1.44 26.85 -8.71
C SER A 327 -1.81 25.37 -8.82
N VAL A 328 -0.88 24.48 -8.47
CA VAL A 328 -1.13 23.03 -8.46
C VAL A 328 -2.09 22.66 -7.33
N ILE A 329 -1.90 23.20 -6.11
CA ILE A 329 -2.83 23.00 -4.99
C ILE A 329 -4.24 23.44 -5.37
N HIS A 330 -4.39 24.64 -5.94
CA HIS A 330 -5.69 25.16 -6.39
C HIS A 330 -6.33 24.23 -7.43
N SER A 331 -5.54 23.73 -8.37
CA SER A 331 -6.03 22.78 -9.39
C SER A 331 -6.49 21.47 -8.75
N LEU A 332 -5.72 20.92 -7.80
CA LEU A 332 -6.07 19.68 -7.08
C LEU A 332 -7.37 19.84 -6.28
N HIS A 333 -7.60 21.00 -5.66
CA HIS A 333 -8.89 21.32 -5.01
C HIS A 333 -10.03 21.39 -6.02
N GLY A 334 -9.81 21.97 -7.20
CA GLY A 334 -10.77 21.97 -8.30
C GLY A 334 -11.15 20.57 -8.78
N LEU A 335 -10.24 19.59 -8.65
CA LEU A 335 -10.52 18.17 -8.91
C LEU A 335 -11.23 17.48 -7.74
N GLY A 336 -11.45 18.15 -6.61
CA GLY A 336 -12.03 17.57 -5.40
C GLY A 336 -11.05 16.66 -4.63
N LEU A 337 -9.75 16.81 -4.84
CA LEU A 337 -8.72 16.09 -4.08
C LEU A 337 -8.33 16.87 -2.82
N LEU A 338 -8.01 16.14 -1.75
CA LEU A 338 -7.76 16.71 -0.43
C LEU A 338 -6.25 16.93 -0.26
N THR A 339 -5.81 18.15 0.02
CA THR A 339 -4.36 18.44 0.22
C THR A 339 -4.03 18.80 1.67
N ASP A 340 -5.01 18.75 2.57
CA ASP A 340 -4.86 19.11 3.98
C ASP A 340 -5.42 17.99 4.87
N ALA A 341 -4.62 17.57 5.85
CA ALA A 341 -4.99 16.57 6.84
C ALA A 341 -6.05 17.07 7.85
N SER A 342 -6.28 18.38 7.91
CA SER A 342 -7.33 18.99 8.73
C SER A 342 -8.74 18.59 8.25
N ALA A 343 -8.90 18.24 6.97
CA ALA A 343 -10.17 17.80 6.42
C ALA A 343 -10.58 16.41 6.96
N PRO A 344 -11.82 16.21 7.45
CA PRO A 344 -12.31 14.93 7.96
C PRO A 344 -12.10 13.75 7.01
N LEU A 345 -12.39 13.95 5.72
CA LEU A 345 -12.22 12.89 4.71
C LEU A 345 -10.76 12.47 4.49
N ALA A 346 -9.78 13.33 4.82
CA ALA A 346 -8.36 12.98 4.70
C ALA A 346 -7.92 11.98 5.79
N ARG A 347 -8.72 11.81 6.85
CA ARG A 347 -8.44 10.94 7.99
C ARG A 347 -9.31 9.68 8.02
N ILE A 348 -10.20 9.51 7.05
CA ILE A 348 -11.11 8.36 6.95
C ILE A 348 -10.66 7.45 5.82
N ILE A 349 -10.47 6.16 6.14
CA ILE A 349 -10.30 5.11 5.14
C ILE A 349 -11.53 4.22 5.16
N ALA A 350 -12.19 4.09 4.02
CA ALA A 350 -13.34 3.20 3.86
C ALA A 350 -13.05 2.14 2.80
N CYS A 351 -13.38 0.88 3.11
CA CYS A 351 -13.32 -0.18 2.12
C CYS A 351 -14.41 0.01 1.04
N THR A 352 -14.42 -0.84 0.01
CA THR A 352 -15.44 -0.81 -1.04
C THR A 352 -16.87 -0.95 -0.51
N GLY A 353 -17.09 -1.69 0.58
CA GLY A 353 -18.42 -1.85 1.18
C GLY A 353 -19.40 -2.66 0.34
N ALA A 354 -20.65 -2.76 0.78
CA ALA A 354 -21.72 -3.54 0.16
C ALA A 354 -22.17 -3.01 -1.21
N SER A 355 -21.77 -1.78 -1.58
CA SER A 355 -22.02 -1.20 -2.90
C SER A 355 -21.22 -1.91 -4.00
N GLY A 356 -19.98 -2.33 -3.74
CA GLY A 356 -19.13 -3.02 -4.73
C GLY A 356 -18.56 -4.38 -4.29
N CYS A 357 -18.66 -4.76 -3.02
CA CYS A 357 -18.13 -6.01 -2.48
C CYS A 357 -19.26 -6.93 -2.01
N ALA A 358 -19.31 -8.15 -2.55
CA ALA A 358 -20.29 -9.18 -2.13
C ALA A 358 -20.12 -9.66 -0.67
N LYS A 359 -19.03 -9.28 0.01
CA LYS A 359 -18.80 -9.58 1.42
C LYS A 359 -19.11 -8.41 2.35
N GLY A 360 -19.42 -7.24 1.83
CA GLY A 360 -19.73 -6.07 2.64
C GLY A 360 -21.15 -6.14 3.20
N LEU A 361 -21.33 -5.70 4.45
CA LEU A 361 -22.61 -5.64 5.15
C LEU A 361 -23.26 -4.25 5.12
N ALA A 362 -22.48 -3.19 4.87
CA ALA A 362 -22.94 -1.81 4.75
C ALA A 362 -22.24 -1.07 3.62
N ASP A 363 -22.83 0.00 3.10
CA ASP A 363 -22.19 0.87 2.10
C ASP A 363 -21.20 1.83 2.76
N THR A 364 -20.03 1.27 3.11
CA THR A 364 -19.02 1.98 3.89
C THR A 364 -18.54 3.29 3.28
N LYS A 365 -18.62 3.47 1.95
CA LYS A 365 -18.20 4.74 1.33
C LYS A 365 -19.24 5.82 1.48
N ALA A 366 -20.53 5.50 1.28
CA ALA A 366 -21.61 6.45 1.54
C ALA A 366 -21.66 6.82 3.03
N ASP A 367 -21.54 5.84 3.90
CA ASP A 367 -21.53 6.04 5.35
C ASP A 367 -20.31 6.85 5.83
N ALA A 368 -19.15 6.69 5.18
CA ALA A 368 -17.95 7.49 5.46
C ALA A 368 -18.10 8.96 5.04
N LEU A 369 -18.78 9.24 3.92
CA LEU A 369 -19.08 10.62 3.52
C LEU A 369 -20.00 11.27 4.56
N ARG A 370 -21.06 10.57 4.98
CA ARG A 370 -21.97 11.04 6.04
C ARG A 370 -21.23 11.30 7.35
N LEU A 371 -20.39 10.36 7.78
CA LEU A 371 -19.60 10.52 8.99
C LEU A 371 -18.69 11.76 8.91
N ALA A 372 -18.05 11.98 7.77
CA ALA A 372 -17.14 13.11 7.57
C ALA A 372 -17.83 14.48 7.69
N GLU A 373 -19.09 14.62 7.28
CA GLU A 373 -19.88 15.85 7.43
C GLU A 373 -20.10 16.25 8.90
N LEU A 374 -20.04 15.27 9.81
CA LEU A 374 -20.35 15.44 11.23
C LEU A 374 -19.09 15.57 12.10
N LEU A 375 -17.92 15.24 11.55
CA LEU A 375 -16.65 15.32 12.27
C LEU A 375 -16.05 16.72 12.15
N PRO A 376 -15.40 17.22 13.23
CA PRO A 376 -14.73 18.51 13.18
C PRO A 376 -13.46 18.47 12.32
N ASP A 377 -13.10 19.62 11.77
CA ASP A 377 -11.79 19.84 11.16
C ASP A 377 -10.67 19.78 12.23
N GLY A 378 -9.44 19.53 11.79
CA GLY A 378 -8.23 19.63 12.61
C GLY A 378 -7.26 18.48 12.40
N SER A 379 -5.97 18.80 12.26
CA SER A 379 -4.89 17.83 12.02
C SER A 379 -4.64 16.87 13.20
N GLU A 380 -5.00 17.29 14.41
CA GLU A 380 -4.85 16.52 15.65
C GLU A 380 -6.00 15.51 15.87
N GLN A 381 -7.03 15.55 15.02
CA GLN A 381 -8.14 14.61 15.11
C GLN A 381 -7.69 13.19 14.69
N PRO A 382 -8.25 12.14 15.31
CA PRO A 382 -7.80 10.78 15.08
C PRO A 382 -8.23 10.27 13.69
N GLY A 383 -7.43 9.35 13.14
CA GLY A 383 -7.81 8.56 11.96
C GLY A 383 -8.91 7.56 12.28
N ILE A 384 -9.75 7.26 11.28
CA ILE A 384 -10.89 6.36 11.43
C ILE A 384 -10.95 5.39 10.24
N HIS A 385 -11.10 4.10 10.54
CA HIS A 385 -11.37 3.09 9.54
C HIS A 385 -12.85 2.72 9.51
N LEU A 386 -13.46 2.66 8.32
CA LEU A 386 -14.78 2.07 8.11
C LEU A 386 -14.64 0.79 7.28
N THR A 387 -14.98 -0.34 7.87
CA THR A 387 -14.90 -1.63 7.18
C THR A 387 -16.22 -2.38 7.17
N GLY A 388 -16.54 -2.96 6.01
CA GLY A 388 -17.84 -3.55 5.75
C GLY A 388 -17.99 -5.00 6.22
N CYS A 389 -16.91 -5.64 6.67
CA CYS A 389 -16.93 -7.00 7.24
C CYS A 389 -15.62 -7.34 7.93
N SER A 390 -15.55 -8.51 8.56
CA SER A 390 -14.38 -8.99 9.31
C SER A 390 -13.08 -9.15 8.49
N ARG A 391 -13.13 -9.12 7.15
CA ARG A 391 -11.92 -9.06 6.31
C ARG A 391 -11.15 -7.76 6.47
N SER A 392 -11.84 -6.69 6.86
CA SER A 392 -11.21 -5.50 7.43
C SER A 392 -10.26 -4.78 6.48
N CYS A 393 -10.61 -4.74 5.19
CA CYS A 393 -9.76 -4.23 4.12
C CYS A 393 -9.35 -2.75 4.29
N ALA A 394 -10.13 -1.97 5.04
CA ALA A 394 -9.81 -0.58 5.37
C ALA A 394 -8.69 -0.48 6.42
N ALA A 395 -8.61 -1.45 7.34
CA ALA A 395 -7.67 -1.49 8.45
C ALA A 395 -6.32 -2.13 8.04
N ALA A 396 -5.78 -1.70 6.90
CA ALA A 396 -4.46 -2.13 6.45
C ALA A 396 -3.32 -1.40 7.16
N HIS A 397 -3.61 -0.22 7.68
CA HIS A 397 -2.71 0.63 8.47
C HIS A 397 -3.25 0.76 9.89
N ARG A 398 -2.58 1.51 10.77
CA ARG A 398 -3.09 1.72 12.13
C ARG A 398 -3.95 2.98 12.15
N ALA A 399 -5.17 2.84 12.66
CA ALA A 399 -5.98 3.98 13.07
C ALA A 399 -6.40 3.79 14.53
N PRO A 400 -6.55 4.89 15.30
CA PRO A 400 -7.09 4.83 16.65
C PRO A 400 -8.49 4.21 16.71
N PHE A 401 -9.33 4.46 15.70
CA PHE A 401 -10.71 3.98 15.68
C PHE A 401 -11.05 3.13 14.46
N THR A 402 -11.88 2.11 14.67
CA THR A 402 -12.44 1.30 13.59
C THR A 402 -13.94 1.09 13.79
N LEU A 403 -14.72 1.45 12.78
CA LEU A 403 -16.14 1.10 12.64
C LEU A 403 -16.25 -0.16 11.78
N LEU A 404 -16.68 -1.26 12.39
CA LEU A 404 -16.95 -2.53 11.72
C LEU A 404 -18.44 -2.69 11.49
N ALA A 405 -18.85 -2.81 10.22
CA ALA A 405 -20.24 -3.02 9.88
C ALA A 405 -20.74 -4.36 10.45
N VAL A 406 -21.88 -4.31 11.13
CA VAL A 406 -22.60 -5.47 11.66
C VAL A 406 -23.94 -5.69 10.96
N ALA A 407 -24.50 -4.65 10.34
CA ALA A 407 -25.64 -4.68 9.42
C ALA A 407 -25.60 -3.44 8.51
N GLU A 408 -26.56 -3.32 7.60
CA GLU A 408 -26.69 -2.13 6.74
C GLU A 408 -26.84 -0.86 7.59
N GLY A 409 -25.96 0.14 7.37
CA GLY A 409 -25.93 1.41 8.11
C GLY A 409 -25.73 1.25 9.62
N ARG A 410 -25.15 0.13 10.09
CA ARG A 410 -24.95 -0.17 11.52
C ARG A 410 -23.56 -0.72 11.79
N TYR A 411 -22.89 -0.14 12.79
CA TYR A 411 -21.48 -0.38 13.07
C TYR A 411 -21.20 -0.61 14.55
N ASP A 412 -20.25 -1.50 14.83
CA ASP A 412 -19.59 -1.57 16.12
C ASP A 412 -18.33 -0.69 16.06
N LEU A 413 -18.17 0.22 17.03
CA LEU A 413 -17.03 1.13 17.13
C LEU A 413 -15.98 0.56 18.10
N PHE A 414 -14.75 0.43 17.60
CA PHE A 414 -13.62 -0.04 18.38
C PHE A 414 -12.55 1.04 18.53
N ALA A 415 -11.92 1.12 19.70
CA ALA A 415 -10.67 1.82 19.93
C ALA A 415 -9.50 0.84 19.97
N ARG A 416 -8.46 1.13 19.18
CA ARG A 416 -7.25 0.32 19.13
C ARG A 416 -6.54 0.33 20.48
N GLN A 417 -6.13 -0.85 20.94
CA GLN A 417 -5.24 -0.99 22.09
C GLN A 417 -3.80 -1.25 21.63
N PRO A 418 -2.77 -0.71 22.32
CA PRO A 418 -1.38 -0.91 21.94
C PRO A 418 -0.93 -2.37 21.91
N LEU A 419 -1.50 -3.18 22.81
CA LEU A 419 -1.20 -4.60 22.98
C LEU A 419 -2.49 -5.40 22.79
N GLY A 420 -2.60 -6.16 21.70
CA GLY A 420 -3.77 -7.00 21.42
C GLY A 420 -3.92 -7.37 19.94
N SER A 421 -4.67 -8.43 19.67
CA SER A 421 -5.13 -8.80 18.33
C SER A 421 -6.51 -8.20 18.04
N GLY A 422 -6.83 -7.98 16.76
CA GLY A 422 -8.12 -7.41 16.35
C GLY A 422 -8.18 -5.87 16.47
N PHE A 423 -9.40 -5.33 16.63
CA PHE A 423 -9.63 -3.87 16.64
C PHE A 423 -9.46 -3.20 18.01
N GLY A 424 -9.20 -3.96 19.06
CA GLY A 424 -9.06 -3.45 20.42
C GLY A 424 -10.38 -3.41 21.19
N GLN A 425 -10.58 -2.37 22.00
CA GLN A 425 -11.71 -2.24 22.91
C GLN A 425 -12.97 -1.80 22.15
N LEU A 426 -14.06 -2.52 22.37
CA LEU A 426 -15.38 -2.15 21.87
C LEU A 426 -15.95 -1.00 22.71
N LEU A 427 -16.31 0.10 22.05
CA LEU A 427 -16.80 1.33 22.67
C LEU A 427 -18.30 1.53 22.50
N GLY A 428 -18.86 1.02 21.41
CA GLY A 428 -20.29 1.10 21.14
C GLY A 428 -20.72 0.10 20.09
N HIS A 429 -21.99 -0.29 20.15
CA HIS A 429 -22.57 -1.33 19.30
C HIS A 429 -23.73 -0.81 18.47
N HIS A 430 -23.91 -1.36 17.27
CA HIS A 430 -25.04 -1.05 16.39
C HIS A 430 -25.26 0.47 16.17
N LEU A 431 -24.19 1.24 16.11
CA LEU A 431 -24.21 2.69 15.91
C LEU A 431 -24.53 3.03 14.45
N THR A 432 -25.33 4.07 14.23
CA THR A 432 -25.39 4.75 12.93
C THR A 432 -24.12 5.59 12.72
N PRO A 433 -23.83 6.08 11.50
CA PRO A 433 -22.76 7.05 11.29
C PRO A 433 -22.90 8.30 12.17
N ASP A 434 -24.12 8.76 12.40
CA ASP A 434 -24.43 9.90 13.25
C ASP A 434 -24.12 9.61 14.73
N ASP A 435 -24.59 8.47 15.27
CA ASP A 435 -24.28 8.06 16.66
C ASP A 435 -22.77 7.87 16.86
N ALA A 436 -22.09 7.31 15.85
CA ALA A 436 -20.64 7.14 15.87
C ALA A 436 -19.90 8.47 15.88
N ALA A 437 -20.34 9.46 15.10
CA ALA A 437 -19.75 10.80 15.09
C ALA A 437 -19.85 11.46 16.47
N GLU A 438 -21.02 11.38 17.10
CA GLU A 438 -21.29 11.98 18.41
C GLU A 438 -20.44 11.31 19.50
N LEU A 439 -20.34 9.98 19.48
CA LEU A 439 -19.47 9.23 20.38
C LEU A 439 -17.99 9.59 20.16
N LEU A 440 -17.51 9.64 18.91
CA LEU A 440 -16.13 10.02 18.59
C LEU A 440 -15.79 11.43 19.07
N ALA A 441 -16.69 12.41 18.86
CA ALA A 441 -16.51 13.78 19.32
C ALA A 441 -16.40 13.85 20.86
N SER A 442 -17.19 13.04 21.58
CA SER A 442 -17.11 12.98 23.04
C SER A 442 -15.76 12.44 23.55
N LEU A 443 -15.18 11.46 22.84
CA LEU A 443 -13.93 10.80 23.21
C LEU A 443 -12.69 11.67 22.92
N THR A 444 -12.73 12.46 21.85
CA THR A 444 -11.64 13.38 21.50
C THR A 444 -11.64 14.60 22.41
N ALA A 445 -12.81 15.10 22.81
CA ALA A 445 -12.93 16.20 23.78
C ALA A 445 -12.30 15.88 25.15
N THR A 446 -12.40 14.64 25.61
CA THR A 446 -11.83 14.18 26.89
C THR A 446 -10.37 13.72 26.79
N ARG A 447 -9.76 13.76 25.59
CA ARG A 447 -8.39 13.26 25.30
C ARG A 447 -8.12 11.82 25.76
N SER A 448 -9.16 11.00 25.94
CA SER A 448 -9.01 9.66 26.51
C SER A 448 -8.26 8.68 25.60
N PHE A 449 -8.04 9.02 24.33
CA PHE A 449 -7.49 8.12 23.31
C PHE A 449 -6.50 8.79 22.32
N THR A 450 -6.01 10.01 22.62
CA THR A 450 -5.15 10.80 21.71
C THR A 450 -3.65 10.70 22.04
N ARG A 451 -3.17 9.59 22.63
CA ARG A 451 -1.74 9.36 22.87
C ARG A 451 -1.32 7.95 22.49
#